data_AF-A0A2U3LCB6-F1
#
_entry.id   AF-A0A2U3LCB6-F1
#
_cell.length_a   1.000
_cell.length_b   1.000
_cell.length_c   1.000
_cell.angle_alpha   90.00
_cell.angle_beta   90.00
_cell.angle_gamma   90.00
#
_symmetry.space_group_name_H-M   'P 1'
#
loop_
_entity.id
_entity.type
_entity.pdbx_description
1 polymer ?
#
loop_
_entity_poly.entity_id
_entity_poly.type
_entity_poly.pdbx_seq_one_letter_code
_entity_poly.pdbx_strand_id
1 'polypeptide(L)'
;MKNIALLAVLAHSLLAADFAKWWPGFQAAVAKADAQAVARQAHFPLEWENGKIRQIKSEADLLKSFDVYFTPEIRKNIAARKPELLPSGEYLIVWQARGNEYSLRFIPEDAAFVLGGLSEGPS
;
A
#
# COMPACT_ATOMS: atom_id res chain seq x y z
N MET A 1 16.01 31.41 7.42
CA MET A 1 15.07 30.49 6.74
C MET A 1 15.73 29.40 5.88
N LYS A 2 17.06 29.33 5.71
CA LYS A 2 17.74 28.31 4.88
C LYS A 2 17.85 26.90 5.52
N ASN A 3 17.68 26.77 6.83
CA ASN A 3 17.94 25.49 7.53
C ASN A 3 16.76 24.50 7.49
N ILE A 4 15.52 24.98 7.32
CA ILE A 4 14.33 24.13 7.30
C ILE A 4 14.22 23.36 5.97
N ALA A 5 14.57 24.01 4.85
CA ALA A 5 14.55 23.38 3.53
C ALA A 5 15.53 22.20 3.42
N LEU A 6 16.72 22.30 4.04
CA LEU A 6 17.74 21.24 3.99
C LEU A 6 17.30 19.99 4.78
N LEU A 7 16.70 20.19 5.96
CA LEU A 7 16.15 19.10 6.78
C LEU A 7 15.01 18.37 6.07
N ALA A 8 14.12 19.11 5.39
CA ALA A 8 13.04 18.50 4.62
C ALA A 8 13.58 17.62 3.48
N VAL A 9 14.53 18.11 2.68
CA VAL A 9 15.09 17.34 1.55
C VAL A 9 15.77 16.04 2.00
N LEU A 10 16.48 16.07 3.12
CA LEU A 10 17.14 14.88 3.68
C LEU A 10 16.13 13.85 4.20
N ALA A 11 15.08 14.28 4.90
CA ALA A 11 14.03 13.39 5.39
C ALA A 11 13.29 12.69 4.23
N HIS A 12 12.96 13.43 3.16
CA HIS A 12 12.30 12.84 1.98
C HIS A 12 13.19 11.81 1.26
N SER A 13 14.51 12.06 1.21
CA SER A 13 15.47 11.17 0.57
C SER A 13 15.64 9.84 1.33
N LEU A 14 15.57 9.88 2.66
CA LEU A 14 15.63 8.69 3.51
C LEU A 14 14.37 7.82 3.37
N LEU A 15 13.18 8.44 3.44
CA LEU A 15 11.91 7.74 3.19
C LEU A 15 11.87 7.06 1.83
N ALA A 16 12.42 7.72 0.79
CA ALA A 16 12.51 7.12 -0.53
C ALA A 16 13.44 5.90 -0.60
N ALA A 17 14.58 5.95 0.08
CA ALA A 17 15.51 4.82 0.13
C ALA A 17 14.92 3.62 0.89
N ASP A 18 14.19 3.87 1.98
CA ASP A 18 13.60 2.82 2.79
C ASP A 18 12.40 2.18 2.10
N PHE A 19 11.57 2.96 1.43
CA PHE A 19 10.47 2.43 0.61
C PHE A 19 11.00 1.56 -0.53
N ALA A 20 12.04 2.01 -1.23
CA ALA A 20 12.63 1.26 -2.34
C ALA A 20 13.19 -0.10 -1.91
N LYS A 21 13.65 -0.24 -0.65
CA LYS A 21 14.07 -1.53 -0.08
C LYS A 21 12.89 -2.40 0.33
N TRP A 22 11.84 -1.80 0.88
CA TRP A 22 10.65 -2.49 1.37
C TRP A 22 9.76 -3.01 0.24
N TRP A 23 9.50 -2.18 -0.77
CA TRP A 23 8.49 -2.42 -1.82
C TRP A 23 8.65 -3.77 -2.56
N PRO A 24 9.85 -4.20 -2.99
CA PRO A 24 10.00 -5.48 -3.67
C PRO A 24 9.55 -6.68 -2.81
N GLY A 25 9.72 -6.61 -1.49
CA GLY A 25 9.27 -7.64 -0.55
C GLY A 25 7.75 -7.74 -0.47
N PHE A 26 7.08 -6.59 -0.30
CA PHE A 26 5.62 -6.50 -0.34
C PHE A 26 5.06 -6.99 -1.69
N GLN A 27 5.61 -6.48 -2.79
CA GLN A 27 5.18 -6.81 -4.14
C GLN A 27 5.32 -8.32 -4.42
N ALA A 28 6.41 -8.95 -3.97
CA ALA A 28 6.62 -10.38 -4.08
C ALA A 28 5.64 -11.21 -3.23
N ALA A 29 5.33 -10.76 -2.00
CA ALA A 29 4.34 -11.41 -1.14
C ALA A 29 2.95 -11.40 -1.80
N VAL A 30 2.53 -10.25 -2.34
CA VAL A 30 1.29 -10.14 -3.11
C VAL A 30 1.33 -11.06 -4.33
N ALA A 31 2.38 -11.04 -5.14
CA ALA A 31 2.45 -11.86 -6.36
C ALA A 31 2.35 -13.37 -6.08
N LYS A 32 2.88 -13.83 -4.95
CA LYS A 32 2.84 -15.25 -4.51
C LYS A 32 1.54 -15.64 -3.79
N ALA A 33 0.60 -14.71 -3.64
CA ALA A 33 -0.58 -14.86 -2.80
C ALA A 33 -0.25 -15.25 -1.34
N ASP A 34 0.88 -14.76 -0.83
CA ASP A 34 1.30 -15.00 0.56
C ASP A 34 0.54 -14.06 1.50
N ALA A 35 -0.69 -14.46 1.83
CA ALA A 35 -1.61 -13.67 2.66
C ALA A 35 -0.99 -13.31 4.02
N GLN A 36 -0.18 -14.20 4.59
CA GLN A 36 0.43 -13.98 5.89
C GLN A 36 1.57 -12.96 5.81
N ALA A 37 2.41 -13.03 4.78
CA ALA A 37 3.44 -12.01 4.56
C ALA A 37 2.84 -10.64 4.26
N VAL A 38 1.72 -10.56 3.53
CA VAL A 38 1.02 -9.29 3.29
C VAL A 38 0.43 -8.75 4.58
N ALA A 39 -0.21 -9.60 5.40
CA ALA A 39 -0.84 -9.15 6.64
C ALA A 39 0.16 -8.65 7.69
N ARG A 40 1.34 -9.25 7.78
CA ARG A 40 2.44 -8.75 8.64
C ARG A 40 2.99 -7.39 8.19
N GLN A 41 2.68 -6.96 6.97
CA GLN A 41 3.08 -5.69 6.38
C GLN A 41 1.89 -4.74 6.22
N ALA A 42 0.80 -4.96 6.96
CA ALA A 42 -0.39 -4.13 6.93
C ALA A 42 -0.63 -3.49 8.31
N HIS A 43 -1.11 -2.25 8.29
CA HIS A 43 -1.60 -1.56 9.47
C HIS A 43 -3.05 -1.99 9.74
N PHE A 44 -3.40 -2.27 10.99
CA PHE A 44 -4.76 -2.60 11.40
C PHE A 44 -5.30 -1.63 12.45
N PRO A 45 -6.56 -1.17 12.34
CA PRO A 45 -7.54 -1.53 11.31
C PRO A 45 -7.18 -0.97 9.94
N LEU A 46 -7.26 -1.81 8.92
CA LEU A 46 -6.92 -1.45 7.56
C LEU A 46 -8.14 -0.88 6.86
N GLU A 47 -8.04 0.35 6.38
CA GLU A 47 -9.10 0.98 5.60
C GLU A 47 -9.34 0.23 4.29
N TRP A 48 -10.61 -0.07 4.01
CA TRP A 48 -11.02 -0.65 2.75
C TRP A 48 -12.27 0.07 2.23
N GLU A 49 -12.18 0.63 1.04
CA GLU A 49 -13.31 1.26 0.36
C GLU A 49 -13.70 0.47 -0.89
N ASN A 50 -14.98 0.17 -1.05
CA ASN A 50 -15.57 -0.36 -2.29
C ASN A 50 -16.97 0.25 -2.48
N GLY A 51 -17.01 1.57 -2.71
CA GLY A 51 -18.25 2.39 -2.68
C GLY A 51 -18.88 2.58 -1.28
N LYS A 52 -18.47 1.80 -0.28
CA LYS A 52 -18.72 2.03 1.15
C LYS A 52 -17.39 1.94 1.89
N ILE A 53 -17.17 2.85 2.83
CA ILE A 53 -16.03 2.78 3.75
C ILE A 53 -16.24 1.61 4.71
N ARG A 54 -15.27 0.70 4.75
CA ARG A 54 -15.20 -0.49 5.57
C ARG A 54 -13.80 -0.59 6.19
N GLN A 55 -13.64 -1.57 7.08
CA GLN A 55 -12.35 -1.87 7.69
C GLN A 55 -12.12 -3.37 7.72
N ILE A 56 -10.89 -3.77 7.45
CA ILE A 56 -10.37 -5.09 7.79
C ILE A 56 -9.73 -4.94 9.16
N LYS A 57 -10.31 -5.55 10.20
CA LYS A 57 -10.01 -5.16 11.59
C LYS A 57 -8.72 -5.78 12.14
N SER A 58 -8.27 -6.88 11.54
CA SER A 58 -7.16 -7.67 12.05
C SER A 58 -6.45 -8.46 10.96
N GLU A 59 -5.25 -8.96 11.29
CA GLU A 59 -4.51 -9.93 10.47
C GLU A 59 -5.41 -11.13 10.10
N ALA A 60 -6.11 -11.71 11.09
CA ALA A 60 -6.99 -12.86 10.85
C ALA A 60 -8.11 -12.58 9.85
N ASP A 61 -8.70 -11.37 9.88
CA ASP A 61 -9.73 -10.97 8.91
C ASP A 61 -9.15 -10.83 7.50
N LEU A 62 -7.92 -10.31 7.39
CA LEU A 62 -7.24 -10.19 6.10
C LEU A 62 -6.91 -11.58 5.54
N LEU A 63 -6.38 -12.50 6.35
CA LEU A 63 -6.05 -13.87 5.91
C LEU A 63 -7.30 -14.60 5.41
N LYS A 64 -8.41 -14.51 6.16
CA LYS A 64 -9.67 -15.18 5.81
C LYS A 64 -10.25 -14.70 4.47
N SER A 65 -10.07 -13.43 4.15
CA SER A 65 -10.68 -12.78 2.99
C SER A 65 -9.65 -12.33 1.96
N PHE A 66 -8.43 -12.87 2.00
CA PHE A 66 -7.32 -12.37 1.19
C PHE A 66 -7.63 -12.36 -0.30
N ASP A 67 -8.19 -13.46 -0.83
CA ASP A 67 -8.56 -13.56 -2.25
C ASP A 67 -9.73 -12.66 -2.67
N VAL A 68 -10.51 -12.14 -1.71
CA VAL A 68 -11.55 -11.15 -1.98
C VAL A 68 -10.93 -9.80 -2.31
N TYR A 69 -9.91 -9.39 -1.56
CA TYR A 69 -9.25 -8.09 -1.73
C TYR A 69 -8.12 -8.14 -2.77
N PHE A 70 -7.38 -9.24 -2.79
CA PHE A 70 -6.23 -9.47 -3.65
C PHE A 70 -6.54 -10.59 -4.64
N THR A 71 -7.56 -10.40 -5.48
CA THR A 71 -7.89 -11.36 -6.55
C THR A 71 -6.67 -11.63 -7.47
N PRO A 72 -6.62 -12.75 -8.22
CA PRO A 72 -5.51 -13.02 -9.14
C PRO A 72 -5.20 -11.87 -10.12
N GLU A 73 -6.23 -11.17 -10.60
CA GLU A 73 -6.09 -10.01 -11.47
C GLU A 73 -5.49 -8.81 -10.72
N ILE A 74 -5.98 -8.52 -9.51
CA ILE A 74 -5.45 -7.43 -8.67
C ILE A 74 -3.98 -7.70 -8.33
N ARG A 75 -3.62 -8.93 -7.94
CA ARG A 75 -2.22 -9.31 -7.66
C ARG A 75 -1.32 -9.09 -8.86
N LYS A 76 -1.78 -9.48 -10.06
CA LYS A 76 -1.04 -9.25 -11.31
C LYS A 76 -0.85 -7.75 -11.58
N ASN A 77 -1.88 -6.93 -11.33
CA ASN A 77 -1.77 -5.48 -11.47
C ASN A 77 -0.75 -4.90 -10.49
N ILE A 78 -0.85 -5.22 -9.19
CA ILE A 78 0.09 -4.75 -8.17
C ILE A 78 1.53 -5.14 -8.51
N ALA A 79 1.75 -6.37 -8.98
CA ALA A 79 3.07 -6.87 -9.38
C ALA A 79 3.72 -6.11 -10.56
N ALA A 80 2.93 -5.36 -11.33
CA ALA A 80 3.42 -4.58 -12.47
C ALA A 80 3.57 -3.08 -12.19
N ARG A 81 3.10 -2.60 -11.03
CA ARG A 81 3.05 -1.16 -10.73
C ARG A 81 4.29 -0.67 -10.01
N LYS A 82 4.57 0.62 -10.21
CA LYS A 82 5.53 1.41 -9.44
C LYS A 82 4.75 2.39 -8.58
N PRO A 83 4.96 2.40 -7.26
CA PRO A 83 4.33 3.38 -6.39
C PRO A 83 4.84 4.80 -6.64
N GLU A 84 3.95 5.78 -6.46
CA GLU A 84 4.22 7.21 -6.50
C GLU A 84 4.34 7.75 -5.07
N LEU A 85 5.38 8.54 -4.81
CA LEU A 85 5.56 9.24 -3.53
C LEU A 85 4.70 10.52 -3.52
N LEU A 86 3.81 10.62 -2.53
CA LEU A 86 2.98 11.80 -2.31
C LEU A 86 3.71 12.86 -1.45
N PRO A 87 3.29 14.14 -1.51
CA PRO A 87 3.84 15.19 -0.64
C PRO A 87 3.68 14.92 0.87
N SER A 88 2.75 14.04 1.26
CA SER A 88 2.55 13.59 2.64
C SER A 88 3.63 12.61 3.13
N GLY A 89 4.48 12.08 2.23
CA GLY A 89 5.44 11.02 2.54
C GLY A 89 4.89 9.61 2.37
N GLU A 90 3.60 9.48 2.04
CA GLU A 90 2.95 8.22 1.70
C GLU A 90 3.24 7.79 0.27
N TYR A 91 3.10 6.51 -0.02
CA TYR A 91 3.14 5.99 -1.38
C TYR A 91 1.76 5.52 -1.84
N LEU A 92 1.50 5.68 -3.13
CA LEU A 92 0.24 5.27 -3.74
C LEU A 92 0.51 4.49 -5.02
N ILE A 93 -0.23 3.41 -5.25
CA ILE A 93 -0.45 2.90 -6.61
C ILE A 93 -1.91 3.09 -6.97
N VAL A 94 -2.16 3.47 -8.21
CA VAL A 94 -3.50 3.59 -8.78
C VAL A 94 -3.55 2.83 -10.11
N TRP A 95 -4.64 2.14 -10.38
CA TRP A 95 -4.89 1.54 -11.68
C TRP A 95 -6.39 1.44 -11.96
N GLN A 96 -6.73 1.36 -13.24
CA GLN A 96 -8.11 1.12 -13.67
C GLN A 96 -8.26 -0.33 -14.13
N ALA A 97 -9.36 -0.96 -13.74
CA ALA A 97 -9.80 -2.25 -14.27
C ALA A 97 -11.32 -2.33 -14.20
N ARG A 98 -11.97 -3.00 -15.17
CA ARG A 98 -13.41 -3.30 -15.12
C ARG A 98 -14.33 -2.07 -14.89
N GLY A 99 -13.91 -0.88 -15.32
CA GLY A 99 -14.66 0.37 -15.11
C GLY A 99 -14.49 1.01 -13.73
N ASN A 100 -13.66 0.43 -12.87
CA ASN A 100 -13.33 0.96 -11.54
C ASN A 100 -11.88 1.45 -11.52
N GLU A 101 -11.63 2.46 -10.69
CA GLU A 101 -10.31 2.80 -10.19
C GLU A 101 -10.04 2.01 -8.91
N TYR A 102 -8.81 1.51 -8.81
CA TYR A 102 -8.30 0.81 -7.65
C TYR A 102 -7.05 1.52 -7.16
N SER A 103 -6.86 1.53 -5.85
CA SER A 103 -5.64 2.04 -5.26
C SER A 103 -5.19 1.27 -4.03
N LEU A 104 -3.87 1.27 -3.80
CA LEU A 104 -3.27 0.89 -2.52
C LEU A 104 -2.43 2.04 -1.99
N ARG A 105 -2.67 2.41 -0.73
CA ARG A 105 -1.91 3.43 -0.01
C ARG A 105 -0.95 2.74 0.96
N PHE A 106 0.30 3.21 0.97
CA PHE A 106 1.34 2.74 1.87
C PHE A 106 1.82 3.90 2.73
N ILE A 107 1.83 3.69 4.04
CA ILE A 107 2.17 4.72 5.02
C ILE A 107 3.50 4.36 5.69
N PRO A 108 4.33 5.35 6.06
CA PRO A 108 5.47 5.10 6.93
C PRO A 108 4.96 4.69 8.32
N GLU A 109 5.52 3.60 8.86
CA GLU A 109 5.25 3.13 10.21
C GLU A 109 6.58 2.69 10.85
N ASP A 110 6.89 3.28 12.00
CA ASP A 110 8.20 3.17 12.65
C ASP A 110 9.37 3.42 11.68
N ALA A 111 10.22 2.41 11.47
CA ALA A 111 11.36 2.44 10.56
C ALA A 111 11.10 1.69 9.23
N ALA A 112 9.82 1.47 8.89
CA ALA A 112 9.40 0.73 7.72
C ALA A 112 8.18 1.38 7.04
N PHE A 113 7.57 0.64 6.11
CA PHE A 113 6.30 0.99 5.48
C PHE A 113 5.32 -0.15 5.68
N VAL A 114 4.04 0.21 5.65
CA VAL A 114 2.93 -0.74 5.75
C VAL A 114 1.82 -0.39 4.78
N LEU A 115 1.05 -1.39 4.36
CA LEU A 115 -0.22 -1.19 3.68
C LEU A 115 -1.20 -0.50 4.64
N GLY A 116 -1.60 0.73 4.29
CA GLY A 116 -2.47 1.57 5.11
C GLY A 116 -3.85 1.81 4.51
N GLY A 117 -4.12 1.35 3.29
CA GLY A 117 -5.47 1.40 2.72
C GLY A 117 -5.59 0.70 1.37
N LEU A 118 -6.80 0.23 1.07
CA LEU A 118 -7.21 -0.26 -0.24
C LEU A 118 -8.50 0.43 -0.66
N SER A 119 -8.58 0.89 -1.91
CA SER A 119 -9.81 1.45 -2.44
C SER A 119 -10.16 0.84 -3.79
N GLU A 120 -11.46 0.69 -4.02
CA GLU A 120 -12.10 0.40 -5.29
C GLU A 120 -13.28 1.38 -5.43
N GLY A 121 -13.34 2.11 -6.53
CA GLY A 121 -14.41 3.08 -6.77
C GLY A 121 -14.70 3.25 -8.26
N PRO A 122 -15.89 3.77 -8.61
CA PRO A 122 -16.17 4.11 -10.01
C PRO A 122 -15.18 5.19 -10.49
N SER A 123 -14.60 4.97 -11.67
CA SER A 123 -13.73 5.92 -12.35
C SER A 123 -14.49 6.92 -13.22
#